data_AF-A0A7X0JBK6-F1
#
_entry.id   AF-A0A7X0JBK6-F1
#
_cell.length_a   1.000
_cell.length_b   1.000
_cell.length_c   1.000
_cell.angle_alpha   90.00
_cell.angle_beta   90.00
_cell.angle_gamma   90.00
#
_symmetry.space_group_name_H-M   'P 1'
#
loop_
_entity.id
_entity.type
_entity.pdbx_description
1 polymer ?
#
loop_
_entity_poly.entity_id
_entity_poly.type
_entity_poly.pdbx_seq_one_letter_code
_entity_poly.pdbx_strand_id
1 'polypeptide(L)'
;MSFLPDERRKLEAEGWDAQRIADLQTIIASRENKGVSPIRRDEIDRHLAAAGFAIDDRLRWLVELALYPTYRDVYGDAEQQLRTLVQPVDATASPPPPQSVHAPANDISPQVSTGVSGVPDDWMHCGPVEAAERMIAETPRLLEHRRDGKRAKDSVGEQTLRQSRWAATLLQKSLPAGTPLWKVTKADILELDGHFDNLPIHYGKSQRDRVLEQTLDEAVALAAEDVADGKLNVDDIGFSIGTTNKHFNKLAQIHAFMRTHVDAAPVIDFALFTVAIDADEREARKRYTREQGEALFKLPPWTGCEGTGERLEAGKTVVHDGLFFVLLLVWYTGARR
;
A
#
# COMPACT_ATOMS: atom_id res chain seq x y z
N MET A 1 20.01 -16.27 -14.28
CA MET A 1 19.85 -15.45 -13.07
C MET A 1 20.22 -16.30 -11.88
N SER A 2 21.33 -15.94 -11.26
CA SER A 2 21.70 -16.47 -9.95
C SER A 2 20.62 -16.09 -8.94
N PHE A 3 20.30 -17.04 -8.04
CA PHE A 3 19.54 -16.82 -6.81
C PHE A 3 19.97 -15.50 -6.16
N LEU A 4 19.03 -14.63 -5.80
CA LEU A 4 19.39 -13.39 -5.13
C LEU A 4 19.97 -13.71 -3.74
N PRO A 5 20.94 -12.93 -3.22
CA PRO A 5 21.68 -13.26 -2.00
C PRO A 5 20.82 -13.53 -0.75
N ASP A 6 19.59 -13.00 -0.70
CA ASP A 6 18.68 -13.14 0.43
C ASP A 6 17.46 -14.06 0.15
N GLU A 7 17.28 -14.54 -1.08
CA GLU A 7 16.16 -15.44 -1.44
C GLU A 7 16.27 -16.80 -0.74
N ARG A 8 17.49 -17.28 -0.50
CA ARG A 8 17.73 -18.54 0.22
C ARG A 8 17.29 -18.45 1.68
N ARG A 9 17.67 -17.37 2.37
CA ARG A 9 17.29 -17.14 3.77
C ARG A 9 15.77 -17.00 3.94
N LYS A 10 15.11 -16.41 2.95
CA LYS A 10 13.64 -16.30 2.93
C LYS A 10 12.95 -17.65 2.76
N LEU A 11 13.41 -18.50 1.84
CA LEU A 11 12.82 -19.82 1.60
C LEU A 11 13.07 -20.80 2.75
N GLU A 12 14.26 -20.75 3.36
CA GLU A 12 14.57 -21.51 4.58
C GLU A 12 13.66 -21.08 5.75
N ALA A 13 13.37 -19.77 5.87
CA ALA A 13 12.45 -19.23 6.89
C ALA A 13 10.98 -19.59 6.63
N GLU A 14 10.61 -19.86 5.37
CA GLU A 14 9.28 -20.37 4.96
C GLU A 14 9.18 -21.90 5.11
N GLY A 15 10.17 -22.55 5.72
CA GLY A 15 10.17 -23.98 6.04
C GLY A 15 10.54 -24.89 4.87
N TRP A 16 11.16 -24.35 3.81
CA TRP A 16 11.68 -25.17 2.72
C TRP A 16 12.97 -25.85 3.14
N ASP A 17 13.04 -27.16 2.92
CA ASP A 17 14.27 -27.90 3.19
C ASP A 17 15.38 -27.59 2.17
N ALA A 18 16.61 -27.89 2.57
CA ALA A 18 17.80 -27.60 1.78
C ALA A 18 17.80 -28.30 0.41
N GLN A 19 17.16 -29.48 0.31
CA GLN A 19 17.09 -30.23 -0.95
C GLN A 19 16.14 -29.54 -1.94
N ARG A 20 14.98 -29.10 -1.47
CA ARG A 20 13.97 -28.39 -2.25
C ARG A 20 14.46 -27.04 -2.75
N ILE A 21 15.29 -26.35 -1.96
CA ILE A 21 15.95 -25.11 -2.36
C ILE A 21 17.03 -25.39 -3.41
N ALA A 22 17.80 -26.47 -3.28
CA ALA A 22 18.78 -26.88 -4.29
C ALA A 22 18.13 -27.32 -5.61
N ASP A 23 16.98 -27.98 -5.55
CA ASP A 23 16.19 -28.36 -6.72
C ASP A 23 15.63 -27.12 -7.43
N LEU A 24 15.13 -26.13 -6.66
CA LEU A 24 14.67 -24.85 -7.20
C LEU A 24 15.81 -24.07 -7.88
N GLN A 25 16.99 -24.03 -7.27
CA GLN A 25 18.20 -23.45 -7.87
C GLN A 25 18.56 -24.15 -9.19
N THR A 26 18.45 -25.48 -9.23
CA THR A 26 18.72 -26.30 -10.42
C THR A 26 17.70 -26.06 -11.53
N ILE A 27 16.41 -25.89 -11.19
CA ILE A 27 15.34 -25.59 -12.13
C ILE A 27 15.49 -24.19 -12.73
N ILE A 28 15.79 -23.20 -11.89
CA ILE A 28 16.05 -21.81 -12.31
C ILE A 28 17.25 -21.78 -13.28
N ALA A 29 18.37 -22.37 -12.88
CA ALA A 29 19.56 -22.46 -13.72
C ALA A 29 19.30 -23.22 -15.04
N SER A 30 18.50 -24.30 -15.00
CA SER A 30 18.13 -25.09 -16.19
C SER A 30 17.22 -24.33 -17.15
N ARG A 31 16.30 -23.50 -16.66
CA ARG A 31 15.38 -22.68 -17.48
C ARG A 31 16.08 -21.48 -18.13
N GLU A 32 17.07 -20.94 -17.44
CA GLU A 32 17.86 -19.79 -17.89
C GLU A 32 18.90 -20.17 -18.92
N ASN A 33 19.61 -21.28 -18.69
CA ASN A 33 20.53 -21.85 -19.68
C ASN A 33 19.79 -22.30 -20.95
N LYS A 34 18.46 -22.41 -20.92
CA LYS A 34 17.60 -22.74 -22.07
C LYS A 34 16.84 -21.54 -22.67
N GLY A 35 17.01 -20.32 -22.14
CA GLY A 35 16.44 -19.09 -22.74
C GLY A 35 14.91 -19.02 -22.79
N VAL A 36 14.19 -19.76 -21.95
CA VAL A 36 12.73 -19.79 -21.98
C VAL A 36 12.18 -18.64 -21.13
N SER A 37 11.97 -17.48 -21.75
CA SER A 37 11.09 -16.44 -21.22
C SER A 37 9.63 -16.93 -21.27
N PRO A 38 8.80 -16.70 -20.23
CA PRO A 38 7.38 -17.05 -20.27
C PRO A 38 6.57 -16.18 -21.26
N ILE A 39 7.12 -15.04 -21.69
CA ILE A 39 6.51 -14.15 -22.67
C ILE A 39 6.95 -14.59 -24.06
N ARG A 40 6.00 -14.94 -24.92
CA ARG A 40 6.33 -15.35 -26.28
C ARG A 40 6.71 -14.12 -27.10
N ARG A 41 7.80 -14.21 -27.87
CA ARG A 41 8.32 -13.08 -28.67
C ARG A 41 7.31 -12.55 -29.68
N ASP A 42 6.46 -13.41 -30.22
CA ASP A 42 5.39 -13.05 -31.16
C ASP A 42 4.28 -12.20 -30.53
N GLU A 43 4.06 -12.30 -29.21
CA GLU A 43 3.14 -11.42 -28.50
C GLU A 43 3.73 -10.01 -28.35
N ILE A 44 5.00 -9.93 -27.99
CA ILE A 44 5.71 -8.63 -27.90
C ILE A 44 5.75 -7.95 -29.26
N ASP A 45 6.06 -8.70 -30.31
CA ASP A 45 6.09 -8.19 -31.69
C ASP A 45 4.72 -7.67 -32.13
N ARG A 46 3.64 -8.36 -31.78
CA ARG A 46 2.27 -7.93 -32.06
C ARG A 46 1.92 -6.63 -31.34
N HIS A 47 2.33 -6.49 -30.08
CA HIS A 47 2.11 -5.27 -29.30
C HIS A 47 2.93 -4.09 -29.81
N LEU A 48 4.20 -4.32 -30.17
CA LEU A 48 5.07 -3.31 -30.77
C LEU A 48 4.51 -2.84 -32.12
N ALA A 49 4.08 -3.76 -32.98
CA ALA A 49 3.49 -3.45 -34.28
C ALA A 49 2.15 -2.69 -34.13
N ALA A 50 1.27 -3.11 -33.22
CA ALA A 50 0.00 -2.42 -32.95
C ALA A 50 0.21 -0.99 -32.42
N ALA A 51 1.32 -0.77 -31.70
CA ALA A 51 1.71 0.54 -31.20
C ALA A 51 2.53 1.38 -32.21
N GLY A 52 2.73 0.87 -33.43
CA GLY A 52 3.45 1.57 -34.51
C GLY A 52 4.97 1.59 -34.37
N PHE A 53 5.54 0.77 -33.48
CA PHE A 53 6.99 0.63 -33.36
C PHE A 53 7.52 -0.41 -34.35
N ALA A 54 8.70 -0.13 -34.92
CA ALA A 54 9.42 -1.12 -35.68
C ALA A 54 9.87 -2.27 -34.74
N ILE A 55 9.65 -3.51 -35.19
CA ILE A 55 10.07 -4.69 -34.44
C ILE A 55 11.59 -4.78 -34.51
N ASP A 56 12.25 -4.50 -33.40
CA ASP A 56 13.69 -4.49 -33.22
C ASP A 56 14.09 -5.35 -32.02
N ASP A 57 15.21 -6.08 -32.14
CA ASP A 57 15.66 -7.03 -31.12
C ASP A 57 16.02 -6.33 -29.80
N ARG A 58 16.57 -5.11 -29.88
CA ARG A 58 16.91 -4.33 -28.68
C ARG A 58 15.65 -3.81 -28.01
N LEU A 59 14.67 -3.33 -28.77
CA LEU A 59 13.39 -2.89 -28.22
C LEU A 59 12.58 -4.06 -27.62
N ARG A 60 12.59 -5.22 -28.28
CA ARG A 60 11.98 -6.46 -27.75
C ARG A 60 12.59 -6.83 -26.40
N TRP A 61 13.92 -6.82 -26.30
CA TRP A 61 14.62 -7.11 -25.05
C TRP A 61 14.30 -6.10 -23.92
N LEU A 62 14.19 -4.81 -24.24
CA LEU A 62 13.81 -3.79 -23.26
C LEU A 62 12.38 -3.97 -22.75
N VAL A 63 11.45 -4.36 -23.63
CA VAL A 63 10.06 -4.65 -23.27
C VAL A 63 9.97 -5.94 -22.46
N GLU A 64 10.72 -6.99 -22.82
CA GLU A 64 10.85 -8.21 -22.01
C GLU A 64 11.33 -7.86 -20.60
N LEU A 65 12.38 -7.05 -20.48
CA LEU A 65 12.94 -6.64 -19.20
C LEU A 65 11.95 -5.83 -18.34
N ALA A 66 11.20 -4.93 -18.96
CA ALA A 66 10.20 -4.10 -18.29
C ALA A 66 8.97 -4.90 -17.83
N LEU A 67 8.53 -5.88 -18.62
CA LEU A 67 7.33 -6.67 -18.31
C LEU A 67 7.62 -7.89 -17.43
N TYR A 68 8.87 -8.34 -17.38
CA TYR A 68 9.28 -9.55 -16.65
C TYR A 68 8.85 -9.58 -15.17
N PRO A 69 8.99 -8.49 -14.37
CA PRO A 69 8.57 -8.51 -12.97
C PRO A 69 7.06 -8.74 -12.83
N THR A 70 6.26 -8.01 -13.60
CA THR A 70 4.80 -8.10 -13.55
C THR A 70 4.29 -9.46 -14.03
N TYR A 71 4.91 -10.03 -15.07
CA TYR A 71 4.53 -11.34 -15.59
C TYR A 71 4.96 -12.49 -14.68
N ARG A 72 6.10 -12.37 -13.98
CA ARG A 72 6.54 -13.34 -12.96
C ARG A 72 5.49 -13.47 -11.84
N ASP A 73 4.97 -12.33 -11.39
CA ASP A 73 3.99 -12.29 -10.30
C ASP A 73 2.64 -12.89 -10.76
N VAL A 74 2.16 -12.49 -11.94
CA VAL A 74 0.92 -13.02 -12.53
C VAL A 74 1.01 -14.53 -12.81
N TYR A 75 2.17 -15.02 -13.27
CA TYR A 75 2.37 -16.45 -13.49
C TYR A 75 2.45 -17.23 -12.17
N GLY A 76 3.07 -16.64 -11.13
CA GLY A 76 3.07 -17.21 -9.78
C GLY A 76 1.67 -17.34 -9.21
N ASP A 77 0.85 -16.30 -9.37
CA ASP A 77 -0.55 -16.29 -8.95
C ASP A 77 -1.39 -17.31 -9.73
N ALA A 78 -1.18 -17.42 -11.05
CA ALA A 78 -1.85 -18.40 -11.90
C ALA A 78 -1.46 -19.85 -11.56
N GLU A 79 -0.18 -20.13 -11.25
CA GLU A 79 0.25 -21.45 -10.77
C GLU A 79 -0.33 -21.78 -9.39
N GLN A 80 -0.45 -20.80 -8.48
CA GLN A 80 -1.12 -21.01 -7.19
C GLN A 80 -2.61 -21.31 -7.37
N GLN A 81 -3.30 -20.60 -8.27
CA GLN A 81 -4.69 -20.87 -8.61
C GLN A 81 -4.86 -22.26 -9.24
N LEU A 82 -3.98 -22.64 -10.16
CA LEU A 82 -4.02 -23.96 -10.80
C LEU A 82 -3.78 -25.08 -9.78
N ARG A 83 -2.85 -24.90 -8.83
CA ARG A 83 -2.61 -25.85 -7.74
C ARG A 83 -3.80 -25.98 -6.80
N THR A 84 -4.51 -24.87 -6.56
CA THR A 84 -5.75 -24.87 -5.78
C THR A 84 -6.88 -25.62 -6.50
N LEU A 85 -6.90 -25.56 -7.84
CA LEU A 85 -7.90 -26.25 -8.68
C LEU A 85 -7.59 -27.74 -8.91
N VAL A 86 -6.32 -28.16 -8.75
CA VAL A 86 -5.86 -29.54 -9.03
C VAL A 86 -5.71 -30.39 -7.75
N GLN A 87 -5.89 -29.82 -6.55
CA GLN A 87 -5.96 -30.64 -5.34
C GLN A 87 -7.24 -31.51 -5.34
N PRO A 88 -7.14 -32.84 -5.20
CA PRO A 88 -8.30 -33.69 -5.06
C PRO A 88 -8.97 -33.41 -3.70
N VAL A 89 -10.27 -33.13 -3.73
CA VAL A 89 -11.12 -33.07 -2.55
C VAL A 89 -11.18 -34.49 -1.97
N ASP A 90 -10.33 -34.78 -0.99
CA ASP A 90 -10.45 -36.02 -0.23
C ASP A 90 -11.73 -35.97 0.60
N ALA A 91 -12.60 -36.92 0.26
CA ALA A 91 -13.91 -37.11 0.80
C ALA A 91 -13.85 -37.80 2.17
N THR A 92 -14.38 -37.14 3.20
CA THR A 92 -15.10 -37.84 4.27
C THR A 92 -16.33 -37.01 4.66
N ALA A 93 -17.35 -37.09 3.81
CA ALA A 93 -18.72 -36.88 4.24
C ALA A 93 -19.22 -38.17 4.90
N SER A 94 -19.72 -38.08 6.12
CA SER A 94 -20.66 -39.06 6.67
C SER A 94 -21.95 -38.34 7.07
N PRO A 95 -23.11 -38.99 6.89
CA PRO A 95 -24.40 -38.32 6.75
C PRO A 95 -25.06 -38.00 8.10
N PRO A 96 -26.00 -37.03 8.16
CA PRO A 96 -26.71 -36.72 9.40
C PRO A 96 -27.83 -37.75 9.67
N PRO A 97 -28.08 -38.14 10.94
CA PRO A 97 -29.23 -38.96 11.31
C PRO A 97 -30.53 -38.13 11.38
N PRO A 98 -31.71 -38.78 11.37
CA PRO A 98 -32.96 -38.17 10.95
C PRO A 98 -33.61 -37.28 12.02
N GLN A 99 -34.36 -36.30 11.52
CA GLN A 99 -35.24 -35.38 12.24
C GLN A 99 -36.34 -36.12 13.00
N SER A 100 -36.58 -35.70 14.25
CA SER A 100 -37.81 -35.98 15.00
C SER A 100 -38.54 -34.67 15.31
N VAL A 101 -39.86 -34.73 15.15
CA VAL A 101 -40.81 -33.63 15.00
C VAL A 101 -41.59 -33.41 16.32
N HIS A 102 -42.02 -32.16 16.54
CA HIS A 102 -43.06 -31.68 17.50
C HIS A 102 -42.61 -31.48 18.97
N ALA A 103 -43.01 -30.47 19.74
CA ALA A 103 -43.87 -29.27 19.62
C ALA A 103 -43.68 -28.43 20.94
N PRO A 104 -44.22 -27.20 21.07
CA PRO A 104 -43.69 -26.17 21.98
C PRO A 104 -44.39 -26.09 23.34
N ALA A 105 -43.70 -25.59 24.38
CA ALA A 105 -44.26 -24.67 25.39
C ALA A 105 -43.21 -24.29 26.46
N ASN A 106 -43.03 -22.98 26.60
CA ASN A 106 -42.82 -22.15 27.78
C ASN A 106 -41.66 -22.36 28.78
N ASP A 107 -40.96 -21.22 28.93
CA ASP A 107 -40.47 -20.61 30.18
C ASP A 107 -39.61 -21.45 31.10
N ILE A 108 -38.30 -21.38 30.87
CA ILE A 108 -37.33 -21.00 31.92
C ILE A 108 -36.21 -20.15 31.27
N SER A 109 -36.26 -18.84 31.45
CA SER A 109 -35.02 -18.05 31.59
C SER A 109 -34.55 -18.15 33.05
N PRO A 110 -33.27 -17.92 33.40
CA PRO A 110 -32.12 -17.62 32.57
C PRO A 110 -30.90 -18.53 32.88
N GLN A 111 -30.08 -18.85 31.88
CA GLN A 111 -28.64 -19.00 32.11
C GLN A 111 -27.90 -18.15 31.09
N VAL A 112 -27.75 -16.88 31.47
CA VAL A 112 -26.66 -16.03 31.04
C VAL A 112 -25.38 -16.76 31.41
N SER A 113 -24.66 -17.26 30.40
CA SER A 113 -23.24 -17.54 30.57
C SER A 113 -22.54 -16.19 30.71
N THR A 114 -22.46 -15.70 31.96
CA THR A 114 -21.61 -14.61 32.38
C THR A 114 -20.16 -15.08 32.29
N GLY A 115 -19.62 -15.11 31.07
CA GLY A 115 -18.21 -14.85 30.83
C GLY A 115 -18.10 -13.36 30.52
N VAL A 116 -17.34 -12.62 31.31
CA VAL A 116 -17.00 -11.24 30.96
C VAL A 116 -16.17 -11.29 29.68
N SER A 117 -16.76 -10.94 28.53
CA SER A 117 -16.18 -10.04 27.52
C SER A 117 -17.00 -10.10 26.22
N GLY A 118 -17.67 -9.00 25.85
CA GLY A 118 -18.33 -8.84 24.54
C GLY A 118 -17.35 -8.63 23.38
N VAL A 119 -16.17 -9.25 23.45
CA VAL A 119 -15.08 -9.15 22.49
C VAL A 119 -14.68 -10.56 22.08
N PRO A 120 -14.79 -10.92 20.79
CA PRO A 120 -14.28 -12.19 20.27
C PRO A 120 -12.78 -12.40 20.55
N ASP A 121 -12.35 -13.64 20.79
CA ASP A 121 -10.96 -13.99 21.13
C ASP A 121 -9.94 -13.50 20.08
N ASP A 122 -10.32 -13.56 18.80
CA ASP A 122 -9.49 -13.09 17.70
C ASP A 122 -9.30 -11.56 17.70
N TRP A 123 -10.15 -10.80 18.38
CA TRP A 123 -10.03 -9.35 18.51
C TRP A 123 -9.39 -8.90 19.84
N MET A 124 -9.26 -9.80 20.82
CA MET A 124 -8.77 -9.47 22.17
C MET A 124 -7.41 -8.76 22.17
N HIS A 125 -6.51 -9.18 21.28
CA HIS A 125 -5.15 -8.64 21.14
C HIS A 125 -4.93 -7.92 19.80
N CYS A 126 -5.98 -7.76 18.98
CA CYS A 126 -5.86 -7.19 17.65
C CYS A 126 -5.54 -5.69 17.74
N GLY A 127 -4.30 -5.32 17.41
CA GLY A 127 -3.85 -3.93 17.37
C GLY A 127 -4.38 -3.15 16.15
N PRO A 128 -4.13 -1.84 16.06
CA PRO A 128 -4.60 -1.02 14.94
C PRO A 128 -4.12 -1.49 13.56
N VAL A 129 -2.82 -1.82 13.41
CA VAL A 129 -2.28 -2.28 12.12
C VAL A 129 -2.87 -3.63 11.72
N GLU A 130 -3.00 -4.56 12.66
CA GLU A 130 -3.60 -5.86 12.40
C GLU A 130 -5.07 -5.72 11.97
N ALA A 131 -5.84 -4.86 12.64
CA ALA A 131 -7.22 -4.57 12.26
C ALA A 131 -7.32 -3.97 10.85
N ALA A 132 -6.37 -3.12 10.46
CA ALA A 132 -6.30 -2.58 9.11
C ALA A 132 -6.00 -3.68 8.08
N GLU A 133 -5.09 -4.63 8.37
CA GLU A 133 -4.84 -5.77 7.48
C GLU A 133 -6.07 -6.68 7.33
N ARG A 134 -6.80 -6.94 8.43
CA ARG A 134 -8.06 -7.70 8.39
C ARG A 134 -9.10 -7.02 7.50
N MET A 135 -9.29 -5.71 7.69
CA MET A 135 -10.17 -4.91 6.83
C MET A 135 -9.74 -4.99 5.36
N ILE A 136 -8.44 -4.88 5.08
CA ILE A 136 -7.88 -4.95 3.72
C ILE A 136 -8.10 -6.33 3.10
N ALA A 137 -7.93 -7.43 3.85
CA ALA A 137 -8.14 -8.78 3.36
C ALA A 137 -9.62 -9.07 3.03
N GLU A 138 -10.55 -8.47 3.78
CA GLU A 138 -11.99 -8.66 3.57
C GLU A 138 -12.60 -7.73 2.51
N THR A 139 -12.02 -6.54 2.30
CA THR A 139 -12.56 -5.54 1.37
C THR A 139 -12.71 -6.04 -0.09
N PRO A 140 -11.73 -6.75 -0.68
CA PRO A 140 -11.89 -7.34 -2.02
C PRO A 140 -13.04 -8.35 -2.10
N ARG A 141 -13.26 -9.13 -1.03
CA ARG A 141 -14.30 -10.18 -0.96
C ARG A 141 -15.71 -9.60 -1.00
N LEU A 142 -15.92 -8.45 -0.34
CA LEU A 142 -17.22 -7.77 -0.31
C LEU A 142 -17.66 -7.24 -1.68
N LEU A 143 -16.73 -7.01 -2.60
CA LEU A 143 -16.98 -6.34 -3.88
C LEU A 143 -16.82 -7.26 -5.10
N GLU A 144 -16.63 -8.57 -4.91
CA GLU A 144 -16.43 -9.51 -6.02
C GLU A 144 -17.63 -9.56 -6.98
N HIS A 145 -18.85 -9.42 -6.46
CA HIS A 145 -20.08 -9.33 -7.25
C HIS A 145 -20.12 -8.12 -8.20
N ARG A 146 -19.20 -7.15 -8.04
CA ARG A 146 -19.13 -5.95 -8.89
C ARG A 146 -18.11 -6.08 -10.02
N ARG A 147 -17.37 -7.19 -10.12
CA ARG A 147 -16.33 -7.40 -11.14
C ARG A 147 -16.88 -7.35 -12.57
N ASP A 148 -18.12 -7.81 -12.76
CA ASP A 148 -18.77 -7.83 -14.07
C ASP A 148 -19.95 -6.83 -14.10
N GLY A 149 -19.74 -5.64 -14.67
CA GLY A 149 -20.81 -4.69 -14.95
C GLY A 149 -20.41 -3.23 -15.00
N LYS A 150 -21.39 -2.32 -15.14
CA LYS A 150 -21.16 -0.85 -15.17
C LYS A 150 -20.58 -0.28 -13.87
N ARG A 151 -20.58 -1.07 -12.80
CA ARG A 151 -19.98 -0.76 -11.49
C ARG A 151 -18.67 -1.51 -11.27
N ALA A 152 -18.15 -2.19 -12.29
CA ALA A 152 -16.81 -2.74 -12.31
C ALA A 152 -15.84 -1.59 -12.10
N LYS A 153 -15.17 -1.65 -10.97
CA LYS A 153 -14.05 -0.80 -10.64
C LYS A 153 -12.96 -1.75 -10.21
N ASP A 154 -11.73 -1.48 -10.63
CA ASP A 154 -10.57 -2.15 -10.08
C ASP A 154 -10.68 -2.12 -8.55
N SER A 155 -10.39 -3.27 -7.94
CA SER A 155 -10.24 -3.39 -6.49
C SER A 155 -9.44 -2.21 -5.94
N VAL A 156 -9.72 -1.83 -4.69
CA VAL A 156 -9.06 -0.71 -4.01
C VAL A 156 -7.56 -0.69 -4.33
N GLY A 157 -7.10 0.37 -5.00
CA GLY A 157 -5.73 0.43 -5.49
C GLY A 157 -4.71 0.42 -4.35
N GLU A 158 -3.51 -0.10 -4.62
CA GLU A 158 -2.41 -0.28 -3.65
C GLU A 158 -2.11 1.01 -2.86
N GLN A 159 -2.22 2.18 -3.49
CA GLN A 159 -2.02 3.47 -2.81
C GLN A 159 -3.02 3.68 -1.66
N THR A 160 -4.28 3.28 -1.84
CA THR A 160 -5.32 3.42 -0.82
C THR A 160 -5.09 2.44 0.32
N LEU A 161 -4.61 1.22 0.03
CA LEU A 161 -4.24 0.23 1.05
C LEU A 161 -3.09 0.74 1.92
N ARG A 162 -2.04 1.28 1.29
CA ARG A 162 -0.91 1.92 2.00
C ARG A 162 -1.35 3.06 2.91
N GLN A 163 -2.33 3.85 2.50
CA GLN A 163 -2.86 4.93 3.32
C GLN A 163 -3.59 4.41 4.57
N SER A 164 -4.37 3.32 4.43
CA SER A 164 -5.00 2.66 5.57
C SER A 164 -3.97 2.12 6.55
N ARG A 165 -2.96 1.39 6.04
CA ARG A 165 -1.85 0.85 6.86
C ARG A 165 -1.10 1.95 7.60
N TRP A 166 -0.80 3.05 6.90
CA TRP A 166 -0.05 4.15 7.50
C TRP A 166 -0.85 4.88 8.58
N ALA A 167 -2.14 5.13 8.36
CA ALA A 167 -3.00 5.69 9.40
C ALA A 167 -3.05 4.79 10.65
N ALA A 168 -3.17 3.47 10.45
CA ALA A 168 -3.13 2.50 11.53
C ALA A 168 -1.78 2.46 12.25
N THR A 169 -0.68 2.60 11.51
CA THR A 169 0.68 2.66 12.04
C THR A 169 0.85 3.89 12.95
N LEU A 170 0.38 5.05 12.52
CA LEU A 170 0.42 6.27 13.33
C LEU A 170 -0.36 6.11 14.63
N LEU A 171 -1.59 5.58 14.57
CA LEU A 171 -2.38 5.28 15.77
C LEU A 171 -1.68 4.25 16.66
N GLN A 172 -1.06 3.21 16.10
CA GLN A 172 -0.37 2.22 16.93
C GLN A 172 0.86 2.80 17.63
N LYS A 173 1.58 3.73 16.98
CA LYS A 173 2.76 4.41 17.55
C LYS A 173 2.40 5.49 18.58
N SER A 174 1.16 5.98 18.60
CA SER A 174 0.67 6.91 19.62
C SER A 174 0.16 6.20 20.88
N LEU A 175 0.00 4.88 20.84
CA LEU A 175 -0.57 4.10 21.94
C LEU A 175 0.51 3.38 22.74
N PRO A 176 0.24 3.04 24.01
CA PRO A 176 1.05 2.08 24.75
C PRO A 176 1.18 0.76 23.99
N ALA A 177 2.37 0.16 24.04
CA ALA A 177 2.66 -1.08 23.33
C ALA A 177 1.65 -2.19 23.68
N GLY A 178 1.12 -2.87 22.65
CA GLY A 178 0.16 -3.95 22.81
C GLY A 178 -1.29 -3.51 23.07
N THR A 179 -1.60 -2.22 22.97
CA THR A 179 -2.99 -1.74 23.10
C THR A 179 -3.84 -2.27 21.93
N PRO A 180 -4.89 -3.07 22.20
CA PRO A 180 -5.78 -3.56 21.15
C PRO A 180 -6.72 -2.43 20.69
N LEU A 181 -7.10 -2.46 19.41
CA LEU A 181 -7.88 -1.39 18.78
C LEU A 181 -9.24 -1.17 19.48
N TRP A 182 -9.88 -2.24 19.96
CA TRP A 182 -11.19 -2.15 20.63
C TRP A 182 -11.15 -1.40 21.97
N LYS A 183 -9.97 -1.22 22.57
CA LYS A 183 -9.78 -0.42 23.80
C LYS A 183 -9.49 1.05 23.53
N VAL A 184 -9.19 1.43 22.28
CA VAL A 184 -8.89 2.81 21.92
C VAL A 184 -10.10 3.68 22.23
N THR A 185 -9.86 4.80 22.90
CA THR A 185 -10.86 5.74 23.36
C THR A 185 -10.74 7.08 22.62
N LYS A 186 -11.70 7.98 22.84
CA LYS A 186 -11.59 9.35 22.34
C LYS A 186 -10.35 10.10 22.88
N ALA A 187 -9.90 9.79 24.09
CA ALA A 187 -8.72 10.44 24.68
C ALA A 187 -7.45 10.07 23.91
N ASP A 188 -7.32 8.81 23.51
CA ASP A 188 -6.19 8.35 22.70
C ASP A 188 -6.17 9.01 21.31
N ILE A 189 -7.35 9.26 20.73
CA ILE A 189 -7.46 9.99 19.45
C ILE A 189 -7.10 11.47 19.61
N LEU A 190 -7.43 12.10 20.74
CA LEU A 190 -6.99 13.47 21.06
C LEU A 190 -5.47 13.55 21.23
N GLU A 191 -4.86 12.54 21.82
CA GLU A 191 -3.39 12.47 21.94
C GLU A 191 -2.73 12.34 20.57
N LEU A 192 -3.25 11.45 19.71
CA LEU A 192 -2.80 11.32 18.32
C LEU A 192 -2.94 12.64 17.54
N ASP A 193 -4.05 13.36 17.71
CA ASP A 193 -4.26 14.67 17.08
C ASP A 193 -3.18 15.67 17.53
N GLY A 194 -2.87 15.70 18.83
CA GLY A 194 -1.76 16.49 19.37
C GLY A 194 -0.39 16.11 18.78
N HIS A 195 -0.13 14.83 18.50
CA HIS A 195 1.10 14.43 17.80
C HIS A 195 1.17 15.01 16.39
N PHE A 196 0.05 15.09 15.66
CA PHE A 196 0.04 15.62 14.29
C PHE A 196 0.44 17.10 14.22
N ASP A 197 0.21 17.88 15.27
CA ASP A 197 0.66 19.27 15.35
C ASP A 197 2.16 19.42 15.60
N ASN A 198 2.83 18.37 16.10
CA ASN A 198 4.22 18.43 16.57
C ASN A 198 5.20 17.55 15.78
N LEU A 199 4.71 16.71 14.86
CA LEU A 199 5.56 15.90 14.00
C LEU A 199 6.11 16.70 12.80
N PRO A 200 7.30 16.36 12.29
CA PRO A 200 7.82 16.96 11.06
C PRO A 200 6.89 16.69 9.87
N ILE A 201 6.70 17.65 8.96
CA ILE A 201 5.84 17.55 7.77
C ILE A 201 6.20 16.39 6.81
N HIS A 202 7.36 15.79 6.99
CA HIS A 202 7.90 14.70 6.18
C HIS A 202 8.00 13.37 6.92
N TYR A 203 7.48 13.30 8.15
CA TYR A 203 7.44 12.10 8.95
C TYR A 203 6.72 10.96 8.22
N GLY A 204 7.34 9.78 8.17
CA GLY A 204 6.83 8.60 7.45
C GLY A 204 7.33 8.46 6.01
N LYS A 205 8.12 9.43 5.51
CA LYS A 205 8.82 9.29 4.21
C LYS A 205 10.07 8.44 4.33
N SER A 206 10.79 8.53 5.45
CA SER A 206 12.00 7.74 5.67
C SER A 206 11.66 6.33 6.14
N GLN A 207 12.59 5.37 5.93
CA GLN A 207 12.42 4.01 6.45
C GLN A 207 12.44 3.98 7.98
N ARG A 208 13.21 4.88 8.61
CA ARG A 208 13.30 5.00 10.07
C ARG A 208 11.94 5.31 10.70
N ASP A 209 11.21 6.26 10.13
CA ASP A 209 9.91 6.69 10.69
C ASP A 209 8.84 5.60 10.58
N ARG A 210 9.01 4.64 9.66
CA ARG A 210 8.07 3.53 9.42
C ARG A 210 8.25 2.35 10.37
N VAL A 211 9.32 2.34 11.15
CA VAL A 211 9.58 1.33 12.19
C VAL A 211 8.60 1.54 13.36
N LEU A 212 8.01 0.45 13.87
CA LEU A 212 6.94 0.53 14.89
C LEU A 212 7.48 0.80 16.29
N GLU A 213 8.75 0.47 16.51
CA GLU A 213 9.45 0.55 17.78
C GLU A 213 9.64 2.00 18.24
N GLN A 214 9.74 2.95 17.30
CA GLN A 214 9.78 4.37 17.64
C GLN A 214 8.35 4.87 17.91
N THR A 215 8.10 5.44 19.09
CA THR A 215 6.79 6.05 19.41
C THR A 215 6.62 7.42 18.76
N LEU A 216 5.40 7.96 18.74
CA LEU A 216 5.20 9.34 18.28
C LEU A 216 5.77 10.36 19.26
N ASP A 217 5.75 10.10 20.56
CA ASP A 217 6.39 10.98 21.56
C ASP A 217 7.89 11.11 21.34
N GLU A 218 8.58 10.00 21.07
CA GLU A 218 10.00 10.01 20.74
C GLU A 218 10.27 10.79 19.45
N ALA A 219 9.41 10.62 18.44
CA ALA A 219 9.55 11.35 17.19
C ALA A 219 9.32 12.87 17.37
N VAL A 220 8.35 13.27 18.21
CA VAL A 220 8.10 14.67 18.57
C VAL A 220 9.27 15.25 19.36
N ALA A 221 9.81 14.51 20.34
CA ALA A 221 10.97 14.95 21.11
C ALA A 221 12.20 15.18 20.21
N LEU A 222 12.49 14.24 19.31
CA LEU A 222 13.57 14.38 18.33
C LEU A 222 13.36 15.56 17.38
N ALA A 223 12.12 15.80 16.95
CA ALA A 223 11.80 16.96 16.12
C ALA A 223 12.05 18.28 16.86
N ALA A 224 11.68 18.36 18.13
CA ALA A 224 11.94 19.53 18.96
C ALA A 224 13.45 19.77 19.18
N GLU A 225 14.24 18.71 19.38
CA GLU A 225 15.71 18.79 19.44
C GLU A 225 16.30 19.27 18.11
N ASP A 226 15.87 18.72 16.97
CA ASP A 226 16.36 19.14 15.64
C ASP A 226 16.00 20.61 15.34
N VAL A 227 14.86 21.11 15.83
CA VAL A 227 14.52 22.54 15.74
C VAL A 227 15.44 23.38 16.63
N ALA A 228 15.69 22.96 17.87
CA ALA A 228 16.59 23.65 18.79
C ALA A 228 18.04 23.72 18.27
N ASP A 229 18.49 22.66 17.60
CA ASP A 229 19.80 22.56 16.95
C ASP A 229 19.88 23.28 15.59
N GLY A 230 18.77 23.82 15.09
CA GLY A 230 18.68 24.49 13.79
C GLY A 230 18.78 23.56 12.57
N LYS A 231 18.60 22.25 12.76
CA LYS A 231 18.57 21.24 11.68
C LYS A 231 17.20 21.16 10.99
N LEU A 232 16.14 21.56 11.68
CA LEU A 232 14.77 21.58 11.20
C LEU A 232 14.18 22.99 11.39
N ASN A 233 13.48 23.51 10.37
CA ASN A 233 12.76 24.77 10.52
C ASN A 233 11.46 24.54 11.30
N VAL A 234 11.08 25.51 12.14
CA VAL A 234 9.80 25.47 12.87
C VAL A 234 8.61 25.42 11.92
N ASP A 235 8.71 26.04 10.73
CA ASP A 235 7.66 26.00 9.71
C ASP A 235 7.48 24.60 9.07
N ASP A 236 8.43 23.69 9.29
CA ASP A 236 8.38 22.30 8.84
C ASP A 236 7.81 21.34 9.92
N ILE A 237 7.21 21.87 10.98
CA ILE A 237 6.50 21.13 12.02
C ILE A 237 4.98 21.23 11.81
N GLY A 238 4.29 20.11 11.99
CA GLY A 238 2.83 20.02 11.94
C GLY A 238 2.30 19.52 10.59
N PHE A 239 1.43 18.52 10.62
CA PHE A 239 0.77 18.03 9.41
C PHE A 239 -0.28 19.02 8.90
N SER A 240 -0.38 19.14 7.58
CA SER A 240 -1.46 19.92 6.96
C SER A 240 -2.84 19.31 7.25
N ILE A 241 -3.88 20.16 7.27
CA ILE A 241 -5.29 19.74 7.41
C ILE A 241 -5.68 18.62 6.45
N GLY A 242 -5.24 18.70 5.19
CA GLY A 242 -5.54 17.65 4.20
C GLY A 242 -4.92 16.30 4.54
N THR A 243 -3.75 16.30 5.18
CA THR A 243 -3.06 15.09 5.65
C THR A 243 -3.73 14.52 6.88
N THR A 244 -4.02 15.34 7.89
CA THR A 244 -4.68 14.89 9.14
C THR A 244 -6.09 14.36 8.86
N ASN A 245 -6.91 15.10 8.09
CA ASN A 245 -8.23 14.65 7.64
C ASN A 245 -8.18 13.27 6.98
N LYS A 246 -7.16 13.05 6.14
CA LYS A 246 -7.00 11.78 5.43
C LYS A 246 -6.69 10.64 6.40
N HIS A 247 -5.85 10.87 7.41
CA HIS A 247 -5.58 9.87 8.45
C HIS A 247 -6.83 9.56 9.26
N PHE A 248 -7.56 10.57 9.75
CA PHE A 248 -8.79 10.34 10.51
C PHE A 248 -9.88 9.64 9.69
N ASN A 249 -10.04 9.98 8.41
CA ASN A 249 -10.96 9.26 7.52
C ASN A 249 -10.59 7.77 7.35
N LYS A 250 -9.29 7.44 7.35
CA LYS A 250 -8.83 6.05 7.30
C LYS A 250 -9.02 5.32 8.62
N LEU A 251 -8.75 5.99 9.74
CA LEU A 251 -9.04 5.45 11.07
C LEU A 251 -10.54 5.21 11.28
N ALA A 252 -11.40 6.11 10.78
CA ALA A 252 -12.85 5.92 10.80
C ALA A 252 -13.28 4.64 10.08
N GLN A 253 -12.69 4.36 8.91
CA GLN A 253 -12.98 3.14 8.14
C GLN A 253 -12.55 1.87 8.91
N ILE A 254 -11.34 1.88 9.47
CA ILE A 254 -10.79 0.74 10.23
C ILE A 254 -11.61 0.51 11.50
N HIS A 255 -11.96 1.58 12.22
CA HIS A 255 -12.75 1.52 13.44
C HIS A 255 -14.18 1.03 13.15
N ALA A 256 -14.83 1.55 12.10
CA ALA A 256 -16.15 1.09 11.70
C ALA A 256 -16.15 -0.40 11.32
N PHE A 257 -15.11 -0.88 10.63
CA PHE A 257 -14.92 -2.29 10.34
C PHE A 257 -14.77 -3.12 11.63
N MET A 258 -13.89 -2.74 12.56
CA MET A 258 -13.72 -3.46 13.82
C MET A 258 -15.02 -3.55 14.63
N ARG A 259 -15.84 -2.50 14.60
CA ARG A 259 -17.15 -2.47 15.26
C ARG A 259 -18.21 -3.39 14.64
N THR A 260 -18.00 -3.96 13.46
CA THR A 260 -18.88 -5.04 12.95
C THR A 260 -18.57 -6.39 13.58
N HIS A 261 -17.46 -6.50 14.32
CA HIS A 261 -17.03 -7.72 15.01
C HIS A 261 -16.99 -7.57 16.54
N VAL A 262 -16.81 -6.34 17.05
CA VAL A 262 -16.65 -6.06 18.48
C VAL A 262 -17.68 -5.04 18.94
N ASP A 263 -18.83 -5.52 19.43
CA ASP A 263 -19.91 -4.66 19.92
C ASP A 263 -19.51 -3.83 21.15
N ALA A 264 -18.59 -4.35 21.97
CA ALA A 264 -18.10 -3.70 23.17
C ALA A 264 -17.16 -2.52 22.90
N ALA A 265 -16.70 -2.32 21.65
CA ALA A 265 -15.79 -1.24 21.32
C ALA A 265 -16.49 0.13 21.41
N PRO A 266 -15.81 1.15 21.95
CA PRO A 266 -16.40 2.47 22.15
C PRO A 266 -16.77 3.13 20.82
N VAL A 267 -17.80 3.98 20.85
CA VAL A 267 -18.17 4.78 19.68
C VAL A 267 -17.27 6.01 19.61
N ILE A 268 -16.50 6.14 18.53
CA ILE A 268 -15.66 7.30 18.27
C ILE A 268 -16.19 7.98 17.00
N ASP A 269 -16.50 9.27 17.14
CA ASP A 269 -16.81 10.14 15.99
C ASP A 269 -15.53 10.82 15.51
N PHE A 270 -14.92 10.26 14.46
CA PHE A 270 -13.70 10.79 13.85
C PHE A 270 -13.94 12.10 13.10
N ALA A 271 -15.19 12.45 12.75
CA ALA A 271 -15.47 13.72 12.06
C ALA A 271 -15.16 14.94 12.93
N LEU A 272 -15.19 14.77 14.27
CA LEU A 272 -14.80 15.79 15.24
C LEU A 272 -13.32 16.22 15.14
N PHE A 273 -12.49 15.40 14.50
CA PHE A 273 -11.06 15.64 14.30
C PHE A 273 -10.74 16.06 12.86
N THR A 274 -11.77 16.31 12.05
CA THR A 274 -11.60 16.76 10.67
C THR A 274 -12.08 18.19 10.50
N VAL A 275 -11.37 18.95 9.67
CA VAL A 275 -11.71 20.35 9.36
C VAL A 275 -12.10 20.46 7.90
N ALA A 276 -13.20 21.16 7.61
CA ALA A 276 -13.60 21.44 6.24
C ALA A 276 -12.49 22.23 5.52
N ILE A 277 -12.16 21.82 4.30
CA ILE A 277 -11.20 22.53 3.45
C ILE A 277 -12.02 23.34 2.45
N ASP A 278 -12.19 24.62 2.73
CA ASP A 278 -12.96 25.55 1.90
C ASP A 278 -12.15 26.08 0.69
N ALA A 279 -10.87 25.68 0.59
CA ALA A 279 -10.02 26.03 -0.53
C ALA A 279 -10.44 25.24 -1.78
N ASP A 280 -10.65 25.94 -2.89
CA ASP A 280 -10.84 25.28 -4.19
C ASP A 280 -9.56 24.50 -4.54
N GLU A 281 -9.66 23.17 -4.63
CA GLU A 281 -8.54 22.29 -5.02
C GLU A 281 -7.89 22.73 -6.34
N ARG A 282 -8.64 23.41 -7.23
CA ARG A 282 -8.16 23.94 -8.51
C ARG A 282 -7.32 25.20 -8.36
N GLU A 283 -7.55 26.00 -7.32
CA GLU A 283 -6.82 27.22 -6.98
C GLU A 283 -5.70 26.95 -5.96
N ALA A 284 -5.79 25.86 -5.20
CA ALA A 284 -4.77 25.42 -4.22
C ALA A 284 -3.41 25.12 -4.87
N ARG A 285 -3.37 24.92 -6.20
CA ARG A 285 -2.14 24.76 -6.97
C ARG A 285 -2.03 25.91 -7.95
N LYS A 286 -1.12 26.87 -7.66
CA LYS A 286 -0.78 27.93 -8.61
C LYS A 286 -0.39 27.30 -9.94
N ARG A 287 -1.14 27.61 -10.99
CA ARG A 287 -0.81 27.20 -12.35
C ARG A 287 0.39 28.02 -12.82
N TYR A 288 1.27 27.38 -13.57
CA TYR A 288 2.26 28.15 -14.31
C TYR A 288 1.55 29.07 -15.29
N THR A 289 1.95 30.33 -15.32
CA THR A 289 1.57 31.21 -16.42
C THR A 289 2.31 30.77 -17.69
N ARG A 290 1.85 31.25 -18.86
CA ARG A 290 2.54 30.99 -20.12
C ARG A 290 3.99 31.47 -20.07
N GLU A 291 4.21 32.66 -19.50
CA GLU A 291 5.52 33.29 -19.39
C GLU A 291 6.45 32.47 -18.48
N GLN A 292 5.93 31.90 -17.40
CA GLN A 292 6.69 31.00 -16.54
C GLN A 292 7.05 29.69 -17.27
N GLY A 293 6.14 29.15 -18.09
CA GLY A 293 6.43 28.00 -18.95
C GLY A 293 7.52 28.31 -19.98
N GLU A 294 7.43 29.46 -20.66
CA GLU A 294 8.44 29.92 -21.60
C GLU A 294 9.80 30.16 -20.91
N ALA A 295 9.80 30.68 -19.68
CA ALA A 295 11.02 30.83 -18.89
C ALA A 295 11.62 29.48 -18.49
N LEU A 296 10.78 28.51 -18.11
CA LEU A 296 11.21 27.15 -17.74
C LEU A 296 11.94 26.46 -18.91
N PHE A 297 11.37 26.48 -20.12
CA PHE A 297 11.98 25.84 -21.28
C PHE A 297 13.14 26.62 -21.91
N LYS A 298 13.49 27.80 -21.37
CA LYS A 298 14.74 28.51 -21.68
C LYS A 298 15.93 28.03 -20.82
N LEU A 299 15.67 27.20 -19.81
CA LEU A 299 16.71 26.71 -18.91
C LEU A 299 17.65 25.68 -19.59
N PRO A 300 18.86 25.48 -19.05
CA PRO A 300 19.91 24.66 -19.64
C PRO A 300 19.53 23.24 -20.08
N PRO A 301 18.61 22.50 -19.40
CA PRO A 301 18.22 21.18 -19.88
C PRO A 301 17.70 21.17 -21.32
N TRP A 302 17.10 22.27 -21.80
CA TRP A 302 16.53 22.37 -23.15
C TRP A 302 17.33 23.27 -24.10
N THR A 303 18.17 24.17 -23.57
CA THR A 303 18.94 25.14 -24.37
C THR A 303 20.44 24.85 -24.43
N GLY A 304 20.93 23.90 -23.62
CA GLY A 304 22.33 23.50 -23.56
C GLY A 304 22.85 23.57 -22.13
N CYS A 305 23.36 22.45 -21.62
CA CYS A 305 23.97 22.31 -20.31
C CYS A 305 25.47 21.99 -20.40
N GLU A 306 26.16 22.11 -19.27
CA GLU A 306 27.60 21.83 -19.16
C GLU A 306 27.90 20.34 -19.36
N GLY A 307 27.12 19.46 -18.74
CA GLY A 307 27.27 18.02 -18.89
C GLY A 307 26.19 17.24 -18.14
N THR A 308 26.34 15.91 -18.10
CA THR A 308 25.35 15.02 -17.47
C THR A 308 25.23 15.20 -15.95
N GLY A 309 26.30 15.65 -15.27
CA GLY A 309 26.29 15.92 -13.83
C GLY A 309 25.77 17.32 -13.47
N GLU A 310 25.89 18.28 -14.38
CA GLU A 310 25.61 19.72 -14.17
C GLU A 310 24.51 20.18 -15.14
N ARG A 311 23.34 19.53 -15.03
CA ARG A 311 22.22 19.70 -15.98
C ARG A 311 21.52 21.06 -15.90
N LEU A 312 21.68 21.77 -14.78
CA LEU A 312 21.06 23.07 -14.54
C LEU A 312 22.02 24.23 -14.81
N GLU A 313 23.29 23.95 -15.10
CA GLU A 313 24.29 24.95 -15.47
C GLU A 313 24.35 25.09 -16.98
N ALA A 314 24.52 26.33 -17.46
CA ALA A 314 24.52 26.61 -18.89
C ALA A 314 25.77 26.07 -19.58
N GLY A 315 25.59 25.42 -20.72
CA GLY A 315 26.71 24.91 -21.51
C GLY A 315 26.32 24.66 -22.96
N LYS A 316 27.16 23.91 -23.67
CA LYS A 316 27.02 23.72 -25.14
C LYS A 316 26.33 22.43 -25.54
N THR A 317 26.02 21.56 -24.58
CA THR A 317 25.56 20.20 -24.84
C THR A 317 24.09 20.05 -24.50
N VAL A 318 23.27 19.56 -25.44
CA VAL A 318 21.88 19.20 -25.16
C VAL A 318 21.78 17.68 -25.00
N VAL A 319 21.42 17.23 -23.81
CA VAL A 319 21.28 15.81 -23.49
C VAL A 319 19.80 15.41 -23.57
N HIS A 320 19.45 14.55 -24.52
CA HIS A 320 18.08 14.10 -24.79
C HIS A 320 17.73 12.85 -23.98
N ASP A 321 17.49 13.01 -22.69
CA ASP A 321 17.13 11.92 -21.78
C ASP A 321 15.83 12.22 -21.02
N GLY A 322 15.56 11.47 -19.93
CA GLY A 322 14.34 11.63 -19.15
C GLY A 322 14.08 13.07 -18.69
N LEU A 323 15.11 13.80 -18.25
CA LEU A 323 14.95 15.19 -17.82
C LEU A 323 14.49 16.10 -18.97
N PHE A 324 15.03 15.89 -20.17
CA PHE A 324 14.64 16.65 -21.37
C PHE A 324 13.18 16.36 -21.76
N PHE A 325 12.80 15.09 -21.88
CA PHE A 325 11.52 14.69 -22.46
C PHE A 325 10.34 14.72 -21.50
N VAL A 326 10.51 14.33 -20.22
CA VAL A 326 9.37 14.13 -19.31
C VAL A 326 8.59 15.43 -19.09
N LEU A 327 9.29 16.53 -18.84
CA LEU A 327 8.66 17.84 -18.63
C LEU A 327 7.98 18.38 -19.89
N LEU A 328 8.56 18.15 -21.08
CA LEU A 328 7.91 18.49 -22.35
C LEU A 328 6.61 17.70 -22.52
N LEU A 329 6.65 16.38 -22.30
CA LEU A 329 5.47 15.53 -22.41
C LEU A 329 4.38 15.95 -21.41
N VAL A 330 4.73 16.17 -20.14
CA VAL A 330 3.77 16.64 -19.12
C VAL A 330 3.17 17.99 -19.51
N TRP A 331 3.97 18.93 -20.02
CA TRP A 331 3.50 20.25 -20.42
C TRP A 331 2.50 20.19 -21.59
N TYR A 332 2.80 19.40 -22.63
CA TYR A 332 1.96 19.34 -23.83
C TYR A 332 0.75 18.41 -23.72
N THR A 333 0.84 17.36 -22.90
CA THR A 333 -0.22 16.34 -22.81
C THR A 333 -1.04 16.44 -21.52
N GLY A 334 -0.51 17.11 -20.49
CA GLY A 334 -1.09 17.04 -19.15
C GLY A 334 -1.02 15.64 -18.51
N ALA A 335 -0.15 14.76 -19.04
CA ALA A 335 0.03 13.41 -18.51
C ALA A 335 0.42 13.46 -17.03
N ARG A 336 -0.13 12.52 -16.25
CA ARG A 336 0.18 12.38 -14.83
C ARG A 336 1.55 11.70 -14.68
N ARG A 337 2.32 12.16 -13.68
CA ARG A 337 3.60 11.54 -13.29
C ARG A 337 3.40 10.19 -12.62
#